data_AF-D1CT00-F1
#
_entry.id   AF-D1CT00-F1
#
_cell.length_a   1.000
_cell.length_b   1.000
_cell.length_c   1.000
_cell.angle_alpha   90.00
_cell.angle_beta   90.00
_cell.angle_gamma   90.00
#
_symmetry.space_group_name_H-M   'P 1'
#
loop_
_entity.id
_entity.type
_entity.pdbx_description
1 polymer ?
#
loop_
_entity_poly.entity_id
_entity_poly.type
_entity_poly.pdbx_seq_one_letter_code
_entity_poly.pdbx_strand_id
1 'polypeptide(L)'
;FLQAIIDAGLGVDGTWPIRTENPSRSIAQGTNALASSIVLVCRKRAADALTITRAEFIRLLRRELPEAIDDIRKAGVGPVDMQQSVIGPGMGIFSRHAKVLEDDDSAMTVKTALAIINRVWEEIRPG
;
A
#
# COMPACT_ATOMS: atom_id res chain seq x y z
N PHE A 1 -2.01 11.34 -6.78
CA PHE A 1 -0.71 10.70 -7.02
C PHE A 1 -0.84 9.21 -7.37
N LEU A 2 -1.26 8.33 -6.46
CA LEU A 2 -1.44 6.89 -6.75
C LEU A 2 -2.36 6.60 -7.95
N GLN A 3 -3.45 7.36 -8.10
CA GLN A 3 -4.34 7.27 -9.27
C GLN A 3 -3.59 7.52 -10.59
N ALA A 4 -2.72 8.53 -10.65
CA ALA A 4 -1.94 8.85 -11.85
C ALA A 4 -0.91 7.75 -12.21
N ILE A 5 -0.37 7.03 -11.22
CA ILE A 5 0.52 5.88 -11.45
C ILE A 5 -0.25 4.71 -12.07
N ILE A 6 -1.45 4.46 -11.55
CA ILE A 6 -2.35 3.41 -12.06
C ILE A 6 -2.84 3.75 -13.47
N ASP A 7 -3.22 5.00 -13.71
CA ASP A 7 -3.67 5.48 -15.02
C ASP A 7 -2.53 5.41 -16.07
N ALA A 8 -1.27 5.50 -15.63
CA ALA A 8 -0.08 5.30 -16.46
C ALA A 8 0.26 3.82 -16.73
N GLY A 9 -0.56 2.86 -16.26
CA GLY A 9 -0.35 1.42 -16.48
C GLY A 9 0.70 0.78 -15.57
N LEU A 10 1.06 1.44 -14.46
CA LEU A 10 2.01 0.93 -13.48
C LEU A 10 1.26 0.36 -12.27
N GLY A 11 1.64 -0.84 -11.83
CA GLY A 11 1.25 -1.42 -10.55
C GLY A 11 2.22 -0.98 -9.46
N VAL A 12 1.70 -0.50 -8.34
CA VAL A 12 2.47 -0.19 -7.12
C VAL A 12 2.74 -1.48 -6.39
N ASP A 13 3.97 -1.98 -6.40
CA ASP A 13 4.41 -3.26 -5.87
C ASP A 13 4.87 -3.22 -4.40
N GLY A 14 5.17 -2.03 -3.89
CA GLY A 14 5.58 -1.84 -2.51
C GLY A 14 5.75 -0.35 -2.18
N THR A 15 5.63 -0.02 -0.90
CA THR A 15 5.92 1.30 -0.35
C THR A 15 6.87 1.12 0.81
N TRP A 16 8.10 1.61 0.68
CA TRP A 16 9.09 1.54 1.75
C TRP A 16 9.28 2.91 2.38
N PRO A 17 9.14 3.07 3.71
CA PRO A 17 9.50 4.31 4.37
C PRO A 17 11.03 4.47 4.35
N ILE A 18 11.53 5.56 3.78
CA ILE A 18 12.91 6.00 3.95
C ILE A 18 12.92 7.07 5.04
N ARG A 19 13.68 6.80 6.11
CA ARG A 19 14.12 7.85 7.04
C ARG A 19 15.33 8.55 6.45
N THR A 20 15.13 9.74 5.89
CA THR A 20 16.23 10.68 5.65
C THR A 20 16.45 11.48 6.92
N GLU A 21 17.30 10.97 7.82
CA GLU A 21 17.90 11.82 8.83
C GLU A 21 19.10 12.53 8.17
N ASN A 22 19.03 13.86 8.05
CA ASN A 22 20.25 14.66 7.93
C ASN A 22 20.50 15.26 9.34
N PRO A 23 21.48 14.75 10.11
CA PRO A 23 21.74 15.19 11.48
C PRO A 23 22.31 16.62 11.61
N SER A 24 22.36 17.39 10.51
CA SER A 24 23.13 18.63 10.47
C SER A 24 22.40 19.76 9.74
N ARG A 25 21.34 20.31 10.36
CA ARG A 25 21.12 21.76 10.60
C ARG A 25 19.66 22.07 10.99
N SER A 26 19.50 22.38 12.28
CA SER A 26 18.76 23.49 12.89
C SER A 26 17.67 24.27 12.13
N ILE A 27 16.53 24.37 12.82
CA ILE A 27 15.60 25.52 12.94
C ILE A 27 14.71 25.80 11.72
N ALA A 28 13.51 25.21 11.72
CA ALA A 28 12.31 25.85 11.19
C ALA A 28 11.09 25.36 11.98
N GLN A 29 10.28 26.31 12.43
CA GLN A 29 9.16 26.18 13.34
C GLN A 29 8.07 25.20 12.89
N GLY A 30 7.54 24.43 13.84
CA GLY A 30 6.09 24.45 14.09
C GLY A 30 5.17 23.68 13.14
N THR A 31 5.63 22.66 12.44
CA THR A 31 4.72 21.69 11.82
C THR A 31 5.33 20.31 11.96
N ASN A 32 4.53 19.34 12.40
CA ASN A 32 4.81 17.91 12.29
C ASN A 32 4.98 17.54 10.82
N ALA A 33 6.07 17.99 10.21
CA ALA A 33 6.54 17.50 8.94
C ALA A 33 7.06 16.10 9.24
N LEU A 34 6.16 15.13 9.10
CA LEU A 34 6.49 13.74 8.87
C LEU A 34 7.42 13.72 7.65
N ALA A 35 8.71 13.95 7.87
CA ALA A 35 9.76 14.00 6.86
C ALA A 35 10.10 12.58 6.41
N SER A 36 9.07 11.86 5.97
CA SER A 36 9.12 10.47 5.58
C SER A 36 9.01 10.42 4.06
N SER A 37 10.13 10.16 3.39
CA SER A 37 10.10 9.86 1.95
C SER A 37 9.57 8.44 1.77
N ILE A 38 8.63 8.22 0.85
CA ILE A 38 8.08 6.88 0.55
C ILE A 38 8.61 6.44 -0.81
N VAL A 39 9.37 5.34 -0.86
CA VAL A 39 9.76 4.70 -2.12
C VAL A 39 8.62 3.85 -2.61
N LEU A 40 8.08 4.19 -3.78
CA LEU A 40 7.12 3.38 -4.51
C LEU A 40 7.86 2.50 -5.52
N VAL A 41 7.86 1.19 -5.28
CA VAL A 41 8.27 0.23 -6.30
C VAL A 41 7.11 0.08 -7.25
N CYS A 42 7.32 0.37 -8.53
CA CYS A 42 6.28 0.25 -9.55
C CYS A 42 6.69 -0.78 -10.60
N ARG A 43 5.88 -1.82 -10.81
CA ARG A 43 6.07 -2.78 -11.92
C ARG A 43 5.05 -2.50 -13.01
N LYS A 44 5.44 -2.64 -14.27
CA LYS A 44 4.51 -2.55 -15.40
C LYS A 44 3.45 -3.64 -15.24
N ARG A 45 2.17 -3.27 -15.33
CA ARG A 45 1.08 -4.25 -15.27
C ARG A 45 1.21 -5.23 -16.44
N ALA A 46 1.08 -6.53 -16.16
CA ALA A 46 1.09 -7.55 -17.19
C ALA A 46 -0.06 -7.30 -18.18
N ALA A 47 0.17 -7.51 -19.48
CA ALA A 47 -0.84 -7.24 -20.51
C ALA A 47 -2.09 -8.13 -20.38
N ASP A 48 -1.95 -9.27 -19.70
CA ASP A 48 -2.96 -10.28 -19.41
C ASP A 48 -3.45 -10.25 -17.95
N ALA A 49 -3.22 -9.14 -17.24
CA ALA A 49 -3.64 -9.01 -15.85
C ALA A 49 -5.14 -9.30 -15.69
N LEU A 50 -5.47 -10.20 -14.77
CA LEU A 50 -6.85 -10.61 -14.53
C LEU A 50 -7.69 -9.48 -13.93
N THR A 51 -8.99 -9.50 -14.23
CA THR A 51 -10.00 -8.75 -13.48
C THR A 51 -10.52 -9.64 -12.36
N ILE A 52 -10.62 -9.09 -11.14
CA ILE A 52 -11.12 -9.82 -9.97
C ILE A 52 -12.27 -9.06 -9.31
N THR A 53 -13.03 -9.76 -8.48
CA THR A 53 -14.08 -9.16 -7.65
C THR A 53 -13.51 -8.56 -6.35
N ARG A 54 -14.29 -7.69 -5.70
CA ARG A 54 -14.01 -7.20 -4.35
C ARG A 54 -13.77 -8.31 -3.34
N ALA A 55 -14.58 -9.38 -3.38
CA ALA A 55 -14.45 -10.52 -2.48
C ALA A 55 -13.10 -11.25 -2.66
N GLU A 56 -12.67 -11.44 -3.91
CA GLU A 56 -11.36 -12.00 -4.22
C GLU A 56 -10.23 -11.08 -3.77
N PHE A 57 -10.35 -9.76 -3.95
CA PHE A 57 -9.36 -8.80 -3.47
C PHE A 57 -9.17 -8.91 -1.95
N ILE A 58 -10.26 -8.93 -1.17
CA ILE A 58 -10.18 -9.12 0.29
C ILE A 58 -9.55 -10.45 0.66
N ARG A 59 -9.89 -11.54 -0.06
CA ARG A 59 -9.30 -12.87 0.16
C ARG A 59 -7.80 -12.85 -0.07
N LEU A 60 -7.33 -12.19 -1.14
CA LEU A 60 -5.91 -12.05 -1.44
C LEU A 60 -5.19 -11.22 -0.37
N LEU A 61 -5.77 -10.11 0.07
CA LEU A 61 -5.21 -9.30 1.16
C LEU A 61 -5.02 -10.14 2.44
N ARG A 62 -6.04 -10.90 2.86
CA ARG A 62 -5.93 -11.75 4.07
C ARG A 62 -4.87 -12.84 3.94
N ARG A 63 -4.64 -13.34 2.72
CA ARG A 63 -3.68 -14.42 2.46
C ARG A 63 -2.24 -13.89 2.40
N GLU A 64 -2.03 -12.74 1.79
CA GLU A 64 -0.69 -12.26 1.40
C GLU A 64 -0.15 -11.14 2.31
N LEU A 65 -1.01 -10.33 2.93
CA LEU A 65 -0.55 -9.29 3.85
C LEU A 65 0.18 -9.83 5.10
N PRO A 66 -0.22 -10.96 5.73
CA PRO A 66 0.46 -11.44 6.93
C PRO A 66 1.96 -11.70 6.74
N GLU A 67 2.34 -12.26 5.59
CA GLU A 67 3.75 -12.49 5.25
C GLU A 67 4.50 -11.16 5.08
N ALA A 68 3.93 -10.23 4.31
CA ALA A 68 4.52 -8.91 4.11
C ALA A 68 4.67 -8.11 5.42
N ILE A 69 3.70 -8.22 6.33
CA ILE A 69 3.78 -7.60 7.68
C ILE A 69 4.93 -8.21 8.48
N ASP A 70 5.13 -9.52 8.39
CA ASP A 70 6.21 -10.20 9.10
C ASP A 70 7.59 -9.74 8.60
N ASP A 71 7.74 -9.59 7.29
CA ASP A 71 8.95 -9.06 6.66
C ASP A 71 9.22 -7.60 7.05
N ILE A 72 8.19 -6.74 7.04
CA ILE A 72 8.29 -5.34 7.47
C ILE A 72 8.73 -5.25 8.94
N ARG A 73 8.19 -6.11 9.81
CA ARG A 73 8.56 -6.18 11.21
C ARG A 73 9.99 -6.66 11.41
N LYS A 74 10.42 -7.70 10.67
CA LYS A 74 11.81 -8.19 10.67
C LYS A 74 12.80 -7.12 10.18
N ALA A 75 12.36 -6.24 9.29
CA ALA A 75 13.15 -5.08 8.84
C ALA A 75 13.27 -3.95 9.89
N GLY A 76 12.68 -4.11 11.07
CA GLY A 76 12.81 -3.17 12.19
C GLY A 76 11.85 -1.98 12.14
N VAL A 77 10.79 -2.03 11.32
CA VAL A 77 9.77 -0.98 11.28
C VAL A 77 8.97 -0.97 12.59
N GLY A 78 8.92 0.19 13.24
CA GLY A 78 8.21 0.36 14.51
C GLY A 78 6.68 0.36 14.35
N PRO A 79 5.92 0.12 15.45
CA PRO A 79 4.46 0.01 15.40
C PRO A 79 3.74 1.23 14.80
N VAL A 80 4.26 2.43 15.05
CA VAL A 80 3.69 3.71 14.56
C VAL A 80 3.80 3.82 13.03
N ASP A 81 4.86 3.26 12.44
CA ASP A 81 5.14 3.32 11.00
C ASP A 81 4.57 2.11 10.24
N MET A 82 4.02 1.13 10.96
CA MET A 82 3.57 -0.14 10.40
C MET A 82 2.39 0.04 9.43
N GLN A 83 1.39 0.85 9.81
CA GLN A 83 0.23 1.09 8.95
C GLN A 83 0.63 1.71 7.60
N GLN A 84 1.57 2.66 7.61
CA GLN A 84 2.08 3.27 6.37
C GLN A 84 2.86 2.27 5.52
N SER A 85 3.57 1.34 6.16
CA SER A 85 4.36 0.31 5.47
C SER A 85 3.48 -0.76 4.82
N VAL A 86 2.33 -1.08 5.41
CA VAL A 86 1.37 -2.09 4.91
C VAL A 86 0.57 -1.62 3.69
N ILE A 87 0.44 -0.30 3.49
CA ILE A 87 -0.26 0.26 2.31
C ILE A 87 0.37 -0.24 1.01
N GLY A 88 1.70 -0.33 0.95
CA GLY A 88 2.44 -0.77 -0.23
C GLY A 88 2.11 -2.18 -0.67
N PRO A 89 2.33 -3.20 0.17
CA PRO A 89 1.91 -4.57 -0.11
C PRO A 89 0.43 -4.69 -0.49
N GLY A 90 -0.46 -3.96 0.21
CA GLY A 90 -1.88 -3.95 -0.11
C GLY A 90 -2.19 -3.37 -1.49
N MET A 91 -1.52 -2.27 -1.86
CA MET A 91 -1.62 -1.67 -3.19
C MET A 91 -0.94 -2.52 -4.27
N GLY A 92 0.06 -3.34 -3.92
CA GLY A 92 0.62 -4.42 -4.75
C GLY A 92 -0.43 -5.39 -5.20
N ILE A 93 -1.20 -5.88 -4.25
CA ILE A 93 -2.28 -6.83 -4.51
C ILE A 93 -3.39 -6.15 -5.33
N PHE A 94 -3.73 -4.89 -5.07
CA PHE A 94 -4.74 -4.17 -5.86
C PHE A 94 -4.30 -3.94 -7.31
N SER A 95 -3.12 -3.34 -7.48
CA SER A 95 -2.70 -2.73 -8.75
C SER A 95 -2.08 -3.72 -9.75
N ARG A 96 -1.75 -4.94 -9.31
CA ARG A 96 -1.34 -6.05 -10.19
C ARG A 96 -2.46 -6.59 -11.07
N HIS A 97 -3.72 -6.36 -10.69
CA HIS A 97 -4.90 -6.77 -11.46
C HIS A 97 -5.29 -5.65 -12.46
N ALA A 98 -5.93 -6.02 -13.57
CA ALA A 98 -6.39 -5.05 -14.56
C ALA A 98 -7.43 -4.10 -13.95
N LYS A 99 -8.41 -4.66 -13.26
CA LYS A 99 -9.43 -3.98 -12.47
C LYS A 99 -9.86 -4.86 -11.30
N VAL A 100 -10.34 -4.22 -10.23
CA VAL A 100 -11.14 -4.88 -9.19
C VAL A 100 -12.57 -4.36 -9.35
N LEU A 101 -13.54 -5.25 -9.46
CA LEU A 101 -14.95 -4.90 -9.62
C LEU A 101 -15.64 -4.83 -8.26
N GLU A 102 -16.47 -3.81 -8.09
CA GLU A 102 -17.46 -3.70 -7.01
C GLU A 102 -18.69 -4.58 -7.33
N ASP A 103 -19.61 -4.69 -6.38
CA ASP A 103 -20.82 -5.53 -6.52
C ASP A 103 -21.78 -5.02 -7.61
N ASP A 104 -21.63 -3.76 -8.05
CA ASP A 104 -22.38 -3.12 -9.14
C ASP A 104 -21.63 -3.17 -10.50
N ASP A 105 -20.61 -4.03 -10.62
CA ASP A 105 -19.69 -4.14 -11.77
C ASP A 105 -18.88 -2.86 -12.08
N SER A 106 -18.96 -1.83 -11.23
CA SER A 106 -18.10 -0.65 -11.38
C SER A 106 -16.65 -0.97 -10.99
N ALA A 107 -15.70 -0.22 -11.55
CA ALA A 107 -14.31 -0.36 -11.17
C ALA A 107 -14.08 0.27 -9.79
N MET A 108 -13.54 -0.53 -8.86
CA MET A 108 -13.15 -0.09 -7.53
C MET A 108 -12.15 1.07 -7.61
N THR A 109 -12.45 2.13 -6.87
CA THR A 109 -11.56 3.29 -6.79
C THR A 109 -10.35 3.02 -5.90
N VAL A 110 -9.24 3.73 -6.13
CA VAL A 110 -8.07 3.69 -5.24
C VAL A 110 -8.45 4.06 -3.80
N LYS A 111 -9.36 5.02 -3.62
CA LYS A 111 -9.86 5.42 -2.30
C LYS A 111 -10.53 4.24 -1.59
N THR A 112 -11.36 3.49 -2.30
CA THR A 112 -12.03 2.30 -1.76
C THR A 112 -11.01 1.20 -1.45
N ALA A 113 -10.06 0.95 -2.34
CA ALA A 113 -8.99 -0.02 -2.12
C ALA A 113 -8.18 0.28 -0.85
N LEU A 114 -7.77 1.55 -0.66
CA LEU A 114 -7.07 1.99 0.55
C LEU A 114 -7.90 1.79 1.83
N ALA A 115 -9.21 2.07 1.78
CA ALA A 115 -10.10 1.83 2.91
C ALA A 115 -10.18 0.33 3.26
N ILE A 116 -10.27 -0.53 2.25
CA ILE A 116 -10.28 -1.99 2.43
C ILE A 116 -8.94 -2.50 2.99
N ILE A 117 -7.81 -2.02 2.48
CA ILE A 117 -6.47 -2.40 2.97
C ILE A 117 -6.32 -2.04 4.46
N ASN A 118 -6.68 -0.80 4.84
CA ASN A 118 -6.64 -0.38 6.24
C ASN A 118 -7.54 -1.24 7.12
N ARG A 119 -8.76 -1.56 6.65
CA ARG A 119 -9.67 -2.44 7.39
C ARG A 119 -9.07 -3.84 7.59
N VAL A 120 -8.56 -4.47 6.52
CA VAL A 120 -7.96 -5.82 6.63
C VAL A 120 -6.75 -5.80 7.54
N TRP A 121 -5.91 -4.75 7.47
CA TRP A 121 -4.81 -4.54 8.41
C TRP A 121 -5.28 -4.51 9.87
N GLU A 122 -6.31 -3.73 10.19
CA GLU A 122 -6.85 -3.65 11.56
C GLU A 122 -7.39 -4.99 12.06
N GLU A 123 -7.89 -5.85 11.16
CA GLU A 123 -8.41 -7.17 11.51
C GLU A 123 -7.30 -8.22 11.75
N ILE A 124 -6.14 -8.07 11.12
CA ILE A 124 -5.03 -9.06 11.20
C ILE A 124 -3.87 -8.61 12.10
N ARG A 125 -3.79 -7.32 12.46
CA ARG A 125 -2.71 -6.86 13.33
C ARG A 125 -2.82 -7.54 14.71
N PRO A 126 -1.70 -7.96 15.31
CA PRO A 126 -1.71 -8.40 16.70
C PRO A 126 -2.14 -7.23 17.61
N GLY A 127 -2.98 -7.52 18.61
CA GLY A 127 -3.30 -6.59 19.70
C GLY A 127 -2.15 -6.43 20.69
#